data_AF-A0A2H5QMD6-F1
#
_entry.id   AF-A0A2H5QMD6-F1
#
_cell.length_a   1.000
_cell.length_b   1.000
_cell.length_c   1.000
_cell.angle_alpha   90.00
_cell.angle_beta   90.00
_cell.angle_gamma   90.00
#
_symmetry.space_group_name_H-M   'P 1'
#
loop_
_entity.id
_entity.type
_entity.pdbx_description
1 polymer ?
#
loop_
_entity_poly.entity_id
_entity_poly.type
_entity_poly.pdbx_seq_one_letter_code
_entity_poly.pdbx_strand_id
1 'polypeptide(L)'
;MIREILLKYDIFEKQVSPISKLLVSGMVVYEGKQWFKVRKIATPTFHQDKLKNMLPTIQKSCNDMLSKWKTSISKEGSSELDVWPHIQTLTADVISRTAFGSSFEEGRKIFEVLREQMNLLIQALMFAYIPGWRFVPNRLNRKLKSNHHEMGELVKGIINQREEALKVKKASNNEDLLGILMESNHKEIQEKETGMSVDEVIEE
;
A
#
# COMPACT_ATOMS: atom_id res chain seq x y z
N MET A 1 30.85 -0.34 -6.91
CA MET A 1 30.41 0.20 -5.61
C MET A 1 28.91 -0.01 -5.32
N ILE A 2 27.95 0.77 -5.84
CA ILE A 2 26.51 0.62 -5.44
C ILE A 2 25.96 -0.79 -5.72
N ARG A 3 26.23 -1.33 -6.91
CA ARG A 3 25.81 -2.70 -7.26
C ARG A 3 26.35 -3.75 -6.28
N GLU A 4 27.59 -3.62 -5.83
CA GLU A 4 28.21 -4.58 -4.91
C GLU A 4 27.60 -4.50 -3.52
N ILE A 5 27.25 -3.29 -3.07
CA ILE A 5 26.53 -3.07 -1.80
C ILE A 5 25.17 -3.77 -1.85
N LEU A 6 24.39 -3.55 -2.92
CA LEU A 6 23.06 -4.15 -3.08
C LEU A 6 23.09 -5.69 -3.25
N LEU A 7 24.20 -6.24 -3.75
CA LEU A 7 24.37 -7.70 -3.87
C LEU A 7 24.81 -8.37 -2.56
N LYS A 8 25.40 -7.62 -1.62
CA LYS A 8 25.85 -8.09 -0.31
C LYS A 8 24.85 -7.73 0.79
N TYR A 9 23.59 -8.11 0.59
CA TYR A 9 22.46 -7.80 1.48
C TYR A 9 22.58 -8.47 2.86
N ASP A 10 23.42 -9.48 3.00
CA ASP A 10 23.80 -10.14 4.24
C ASP A 10 24.76 -9.30 5.10
N ILE A 11 25.48 -8.36 4.48
CA ILE A 11 26.44 -7.46 5.14
C ILE A 11 25.83 -6.06 5.31
N PHE A 12 25.01 -5.62 4.37
CA PHE A 12 24.41 -4.28 4.34
C PHE A 12 22.90 -4.36 4.60
N GLU A 13 22.52 -4.40 5.88
CA GLU A 13 21.12 -4.37 6.31
C GLU A 13 20.49 -2.97 6.18
N LYS A 14 19.17 -2.93 5.98
CA LYS A 14 18.41 -1.68 5.92
C LYS A 14 18.43 -0.94 7.25
N GLN A 15 18.77 0.35 7.19
CA GLN A 15 18.66 1.26 8.33
C GLN A 15 17.33 2.01 8.26
N VAL A 16 16.37 1.64 9.10
CA VAL A 16 15.05 2.29 9.14
C VAL A 16 14.88 3.06 10.45
N SER A 17 14.70 4.38 10.33
CA SER A 17 14.50 5.23 11.51
C SER A 17 13.22 4.82 12.25
N PRO A 18 13.15 4.94 13.59
CA PRO A 18 11.95 4.57 14.33
C PRO A 18 10.71 5.41 13.98
N ILE A 19 10.89 6.59 13.38
CA ILE A 19 9.79 7.44 12.87
C ILE A 19 9.31 6.94 11.51
N SER A 20 10.22 6.47 10.66
CA SER A 20 9.90 5.87 9.36
C SER A 20 9.01 4.62 9.48
N LYS A 21 9.12 3.88 10.59
CA LYS A 21 8.24 2.74 10.89
C LYS A 21 6.75 3.10 11.03
N LEU A 22 6.40 4.37 11.20
CA LEU A 22 5.01 4.83 11.21
C LEU A 22 4.41 4.94 9.78
N LEU A 23 5.24 4.78 8.75
CA LEU A 23 4.82 4.76 7.33
C LEU A 23 5.04 3.42 6.67
N VAL A 24 6.23 2.87 6.86
CA VAL A 24 6.70 1.69 6.17
C VAL A 24 6.91 0.60 7.21
N SER A 25 6.24 -0.51 7.01
CA SER A 25 6.50 -1.77 7.69
C SER A 25 6.59 -2.89 6.63
N GLY A 26 6.43 -4.13 7.04
CA GLY A 26 6.34 -5.26 6.11
C GLY A 26 7.64 -5.52 5.35
N MET A 27 7.54 -6.07 4.13
CA MET A 27 8.66 -6.44 3.26
C MET A 27 9.65 -5.29 3.01
N VAL A 28 9.19 -4.04 3.06
CA VAL A 28 10.05 -2.87 2.91
C VAL A 28 11.10 -2.82 4.02
N VAL A 29 10.72 -3.16 5.25
CA VAL A 29 11.57 -3.08 6.46
C VAL A 29 12.16 -4.43 6.86
N TYR A 30 11.47 -5.54 6.59
CA TYR A 30 11.94 -6.88 6.99
C TYR A 30 13.28 -7.24 6.36
N GLU A 31 14.01 -8.09 7.09
CA GLU A 31 15.30 -8.67 6.69
C GLU A 31 15.33 -10.19 6.88
N GLY A 32 16.33 -10.83 6.27
CA GLY A 32 16.64 -12.24 6.48
C GLY A 32 15.44 -13.18 6.27
N LYS A 33 15.19 -14.05 7.26
CA LYS A 33 14.14 -15.08 7.17
C LYS A 33 12.73 -14.49 7.09
N GLN A 34 12.46 -13.39 7.79
CA GLN A 34 11.15 -12.75 7.77
C GLN A 34 10.86 -12.13 6.40
N TRP A 35 11.84 -11.42 5.83
CA TRP A 35 11.74 -10.90 4.47
C TRP A 35 11.51 -12.02 3.46
N PHE A 36 12.30 -13.10 3.56
CA PHE A 36 12.18 -14.23 2.65
C PHE A 36 10.78 -14.86 2.70
N LYS A 37 10.23 -15.09 3.90
CA LYS A 37 8.88 -15.63 4.11
C LYS A 37 7.83 -14.78 3.39
N VAL A 38 7.79 -13.49 3.70
CA VAL A 38 6.81 -12.55 3.14
C VAL A 38 6.99 -12.41 1.63
N ARG A 39 8.23 -12.20 1.16
CA ARG A 39 8.56 -12.07 -0.27
C ARG A 39 8.10 -13.29 -1.05
N LYS A 40 8.34 -14.48 -0.52
CA LYS A 40 7.92 -15.74 -1.15
C LYS A 40 6.39 -15.79 -1.30
N ILE A 41 5.64 -15.44 -0.25
CA ILE A 41 4.17 -15.48 -0.26
C ILE A 41 3.58 -14.40 -1.18
N ALA A 42 4.18 -13.21 -1.25
CA ALA A 42 3.68 -12.10 -2.05
C ALA A 42 4.10 -12.15 -3.53
N THR A 43 5.19 -12.84 -3.89
CA THR A 43 5.68 -12.88 -5.28
C THR A 43 4.65 -13.37 -6.31
N PRO A 44 3.82 -14.40 -6.04
CA PRO A 44 2.77 -14.85 -6.95
C PRO A 44 1.78 -13.75 -7.35
N THR A 45 1.51 -12.80 -6.46
CA THR A 45 0.64 -11.64 -6.69
C THR A 45 1.13 -10.75 -7.83
N PHE A 46 2.45 -10.67 -8.04
CA PHE A 46 3.09 -9.85 -9.06
C PHE A 46 3.56 -10.66 -10.27
N HIS A 47 3.03 -11.87 -10.48
CA HIS A 47 3.33 -12.65 -11.67
C HIS A 47 2.73 -12.01 -12.93
N GLN A 48 3.38 -12.18 -14.09
CA GLN A 48 3.03 -11.46 -15.31
C GLN A 48 1.57 -11.65 -15.72
N ASP A 49 1.01 -12.84 -15.57
CA ASP A 49 -0.38 -13.12 -15.93
C ASP A 49 -1.36 -12.42 -15.00
N LYS A 50 -1.03 -12.28 -13.72
CA LYS A 50 -1.84 -11.51 -12.76
C LYS A 50 -1.79 -10.02 -13.06
N LEU A 51 -0.61 -9.50 -13.40
CA LEU A 51 -0.44 -8.09 -13.79
C LEU A 51 -1.19 -7.74 -15.08
N LYS A 52 -1.22 -8.64 -16.08
CA LYS A 52 -1.99 -8.43 -17.31
C LYS A 52 -3.48 -8.25 -17.03
N ASN A 53 -4.03 -8.98 -16.06
CA ASN A 53 -5.45 -8.86 -15.68
C ASN A 53 -5.79 -7.50 -15.05
N MET A 54 -4.80 -6.73 -14.57
CA MET A 54 -5.01 -5.40 -14.00
C MET A 54 -5.03 -4.28 -15.05
N LEU A 55 -4.56 -4.55 -16.28
CA LEU A 55 -4.49 -3.54 -17.34
C LEU A 55 -5.85 -2.88 -17.64
N PRO A 56 -6.99 -3.59 -17.74
CA PRO A 56 -8.28 -2.96 -17.96
C PRO A 56 -8.65 -1.97 -16.84
N THR A 57 -8.33 -2.31 -15.59
CA THR A 57 -8.58 -1.45 -14.42
C THR A 57 -7.71 -0.18 -14.44
N ILE A 58 -6.45 -0.32 -14.85
CA ILE A 58 -5.54 0.82 -15.04
C ILE A 58 -6.07 1.73 -16.15
N GLN A 59 -6.42 1.16 -17.31
CA GLN A 59 -6.97 1.90 -18.44
C GLN A 59 -8.26 2.64 -18.08
N LYS A 60 -9.15 1.99 -17.32
CA LYS A 60 -10.38 2.62 -16.82
C LYS A 60 -10.07 3.85 -15.98
N SER A 61 -9.11 3.76 -15.06
CA SER A 61 -8.74 4.88 -14.19
C SER A 61 -8.14 6.05 -14.98
N CYS A 62 -7.30 5.75 -16.00
CA CYS A 62 -6.80 6.77 -16.93
C CYS A 62 -7.93 7.45 -17.72
N ASN A 63 -8.87 6.65 -18.25
CA ASN A 63 -10.00 7.17 -19.02
C ASN A 63 -10.94 8.02 -18.16
N ASP A 64 -11.17 7.64 -16.90
CA ASP A 64 -11.96 8.42 -15.94
C ASP A 64 -11.31 9.79 -15.69
N MET A 65 -9.99 9.85 -15.51
CA MET A 65 -9.24 11.10 -15.35
C MET A 65 -9.33 11.97 -16.61
N LEU A 66 -9.07 11.40 -17.79
CA LEU A 66 -9.14 12.13 -19.07
C LEU A 66 -10.55 12.66 -19.35
N SER A 67 -11.58 11.91 -18.97
CA SER A 67 -12.97 12.35 -19.10
C SER A 67 -13.26 13.56 -18.22
N LYS A 68 -12.78 13.55 -16.96
CA LYS A 68 -12.87 14.71 -16.06
C LYS A 68 -12.14 15.94 -16.61
N TRP A 69 -10.99 15.75 -17.25
CA TRP A 69 -10.27 16.86 -17.90
C TRP A 69 -11.08 17.46 -19.06
N LYS A 70 -11.63 16.62 -19.93
CA LYS A 70 -12.48 17.06 -21.06
C LYS A 70 -13.71 17.84 -20.63
N THR A 71 -14.27 17.55 -19.45
CA THR A 71 -15.43 18.29 -18.91
C THR A 71 -15.04 19.56 -18.16
N SER A 72 -13.81 19.64 -17.65
CA SER A 72 -13.36 20.77 -16.80
C SER A 72 -12.66 21.88 -17.58
N ILE A 73 -12.18 21.58 -18.79
CA ILE A 73 -11.47 22.51 -19.68
C ILE A 73 -12.49 23.26 -20.56
N SER A 74 -12.21 24.53 -20.86
CA SER A 74 -13.03 25.32 -21.80
C SER A 74 -13.10 24.62 -23.16
N LYS A 75 -14.29 24.60 -23.77
CA LYS A 75 -14.48 24.07 -25.14
C LYS A 75 -13.91 25.01 -26.20
N GLU A 76 -13.64 26.26 -25.84
CA GLU A 76 -13.15 27.31 -26.73
C GLU A 76 -11.84 27.89 -26.19
N GLY A 77 -10.84 28.03 -27.07
CA GLY A 77 -9.52 28.57 -26.72
C GLY A 77 -8.56 27.55 -26.08
N SER A 78 -7.58 28.05 -25.34
CA SER A 78 -6.64 27.24 -24.54
C SER A 78 -7.02 27.31 -23.06
N SER A 79 -6.66 26.27 -22.30
CA SER A 79 -6.80 26.27 -20.83
C SER A 79 -5.55 25.66 -20.21
N GLU A 80 -5.14 26.24 -19.08
CA GLU A 80 -4.08 25.71 -18.24
C GLU A 80 -4.69 24.81 -17.16
N LEU A 81 -4.03 23.69 -16.86
CA LEU A 81 -4.48 22.74 -15.85
C LEU A 81 -3.29 22.29 -15.01
N ASP A 82 -3.38 22.47 -13.69
CA ASP A 82 -2.45 21.84 -12.76
C ASP A 82 -2.72 20.33 -12.72
N VAL A 83 -1.85 19.54 -13.34
CA VAL A 83 -2.01 18.08 -13.43
C VAL A 83 -1.61 17.34 -12.15
N TRP A 84 -0.90 17.99 -11.21
CA TRP A 84 -0.33 17.31 -10.05
C TRP A 84 -1.39 16.64 -9.15
N PRO A 85 -2.49 17.32 -8.75
CA PRO A 85 -3.55 16.68 -7.99
C PRO A 85 -4.20 15.51 -8.73
N HIS A 86 -4.36 15.64 -10.06
CA HIS A 86 -4.97 14.59 -10.88
C HIS A 86 -4.10 13.34 -10.99
N ILE A 87 -2.78 13.49 -11.10
CA ILE A 87 -1.84 12.37 -11.09
C ILE A 87 -1.88 11.66 -9.74
N GLN A 88 -1.90 12.40 -8.63
CA GLN A 88 -2.01 11.83 -7.30
C GLN A 88 -3.32 11.03 -7.13
N THR A 89 -4.45 11.59 -7.58
CA THR A 89 -5.74 10.89 -7.58
C THR A 89 -5.72 9.66 -8.50
N LEU A 90 -5.10 9.76 -9.69
CA LEU A 90 -4.99 8.63 -10.61
C LEU A 90 -4.20 7.48 -10.00
N THR A 91 -3.06 7.76 -9.37
CA THR A 91 -2.25 6.71 -8.73
C THR A 91 -3.01 6.05 -7.58
N ALA A 92 -3.71 6.84 -6.75
CA ALA A 92 -4.56 6.32 -5.69
C ALA A 92 -5.70 5.45 -6.25
N ASP A 93 -6.38 5.89 -7.33
CA ASP A 93 -7.45 5.14 -7.97
C ASP A 93 -6.95 3.83 -8.58
N VAL A 94 -5.81 3.87 -9.26
CA VAL A 94 -5.19 2.68 -9.85
C VAL A 94 -4.89 1.65 -8.77
N ILE A 95 -4.14 2.03 -7.74
CA ILE A 95 -3.75 1.06 -6.70
C ILE A 95 -4.98 0.61 -5.92
N SER A 96 -5.91 1.50 -5.60
CA SER A 96 -7.11 1.11 -4.84
C SER A 96 -7.96 0.09 -5.59
N ARG A 97 -8.14 0.27 -6.91
CA ARG A 97 -8.92 -0.66 -7.72
C ARG A 97 -8.19 -1.97 -8.00
N THR A 98 -6.86 -1.94 -8.20
CA THR A 98 -6.09 -3.17 -8.47
C THR A 98 -5.75 -3.95 -7.21
N ALA A 99 -5.59 -3.28 -6.07
CA ALA A 99 -5.24 -3.92 -4.81
C ALA A 99 -6.45 -4.40 -4.02
N PHE A 100 -7.52 -3.60 -3.97
CA PHE A 100 -8.68 -3.89 -3.11
C PHE A 100 -9.94 -4.27 -3.88
N GLY A 101 -9.97 -4.12 -5.21
CA GLY A 101 -11.06 -4.58 -6.05
C GLY A 101 -12.39 -3.92 -5.69
N SER A 102 -13.31 -4.69 -5.11
CA SER A 102 -14.63 -4.19 -4.67
C SER A 102 -14.56 -3.13 -3.57
N SER A 103 -13.50 -3.14 -2.75
CA SER A 103 -13.31 -2.21 -1.63
C SER A 103 -12.40 -1.04 -2.02
N PHE A 104 -12.46 -0.58 -3.27
CA PHE A 104 -11.57 0.47 -3.77
C PHE A 104 -11.87 1.85 -3.18
N GLU A 105 -13.09 2.11 -2.68
CA GLU A 105 -13.41 3.38 -2.02
C GLU A 105 -12.74 3.45 -0.63
N GLU A 106 -12.76 2.35 0.13
CA GLU A 106 -11.96 2.21 1.36
C GLU A 106 -10.46 2.29 1.04
N GLY A 107 -10.03 1.66 -0.05
CA GLY A 107 -8.68 1.80 -0.61
C GLY A 107 -8.28 3.25 -0.86
N ARG A 108 -9.17 4.05 -1.47
CA ARG A 108 -8.93 5.46 -1.75
C ARG A 108 -8.75 6.25 -0.46
N LYS A 109 -9.56 5.96 0.56
CA LYS A 109 -9.43 6.56 1.89
C LYS A 109 -8.08 6.21 2.56
N ILE A 110 -7.61 4.97 2.42
CA ILE A 110 -6.27 4.57 2.88
C ILE A 110 -5.18 5.45 2.21
N PHE A 111 -5.28 5.68 0.90
CA PHE A 111 -4.33 6.53 0.18
C PHE A 111 -4.36 8.00 0.64
N GLU A 112 -5.53 8.54 0.98
CA GLU A 112 -5.65 9.90 1.54
C GLU A 112 -4.94 10.02 2.90
N VAL A 113 -5.16 9.04 3.79
CA VAL A 113 -4.49 8.98 5.10
C VAL A 113 -2.98 8.81 4.92
N LEU A 114 -2.54 7.93 4.01
CA LEU A 114 -1.12 7.72 3.67
C LEU A 114 -0.46 9.00 3.16
N ARG A 115 -1.15 9.78 2.31
CA ARG A 115 -0.64 11.06 1.81
C ARG A 115 -0.44 12.07 2.94
N GLU A 116 -1.41 12.19 3.83
CA GLU A 116 -1.26 13.05 5.02
C GLU A 116 -0.10 12.56 5.89
N GLN A 117 0.01 11.25 6.11
CA GLN A 117 1.08 10.61 6.87
C GLN A 117 2.47 10.93 6.30
N MET A 118 2.66 10.82 4.97
CA MET A 118 3.91 11.18 4.31
C MET A 118 4.30 12.64 4.55
N ASN A 119 3.34 13.56 4.41
CA ASN A 119 3.59 14.99 4.63
C ASN A 119 4.01 15.30 6.07
N LEU A 120 3.38 14.64 7.05
CA LEU A 120 3.72 14.79 8.46
C LEU A 120 5.08 14.16 8.78
N LEU A 121 5.44 13.06 8.12
CA LEU A 121 6.74 12.43 8.32
C LEU A 121 7.88 13.25 7.76
N ILE A 122 7.70 13.89 6.60
CA ILE A 122 8.70 14.82 6.06
C ILE A 122 9.01 15.93 7.08
N GLN A 123 7.97 16.45 7.76
CA GLN A 123 8.15 17.42 8.86
C GLN A 123 8.82 16.79 10.08
N ALA A 124 8.49 15.55 10.42
CA ALA A 124 9.07 14.83 11.56
C ALA A 124 10.53 14.42 11.35
N LEU A 125 10.95 14.18 10.10
CA LEU A 125 12.31 13.77 9.74
C LEU A 125 13.35 14.82 10.18
N MET A 126 12.97 16.10 10.20
CA MET A 126 13.82 17.18 10.72
C MET A 126 14.25 16.97 12.18
N PHE A 127 13.48 16.23 12.96
CA PHE A 127 13.76 15.96 14.37
C PHE A 127 14.15 14.50 14.63
N ALA A 128 14.33 13.68 13.58
CA ALA A 128 14.58 12.25 13.72
C ALA A 128 15.91 11.92 14.41
N TYR A 129 16.89 12.83 14.35
CA TYR A 129 18.18 12.68 15.04
C TYR A 129 18.12 13.01 16.53
N ILE A 130 17.05 13.65 17.02
CA ILE A 130 16.89 13.98 18.44
C ILE A 130 16.30 12.76 19.16
N PRO A 131 17.08 12.07 20.03
CA PRO A 131 16.59 10.90 20.73
C PRO A 131 15.36 11.25 21.58
N GLY A 132 14.33 10.42 21.50
CA GLY A 132 13.10 10.59 22.28
C GLY A 132 12.08 11.59 21.73
N TRP A 133 12.41 12.37 20.69
CA TRP A 133 11.49 13.37 20.13
C TRP A 133 10.14 12.79 19.67
N ARG A 134 10.15 11.54 19.15
CA ARG A 134 8.93 10.81 18.76
C ARG A 134 7.92 10.58 19.90
N PHE A 135 8.36 10.66 21.15
CA PHE A 135 7.51 10.47 22.32
C PHE A 135 6.93 11.77 22.86
N VAL A 136 7.43 12.93 22.40
CA VAL A 136 6.90 14.24 22.79
C VAL A 136 5.45 14.34 22.30
N PRO A 137 4.48 14.64 23.19
CA PRO A 137 3.06 14.62 22.85
C PRO A 137 2.61 15.90 22.12
N ASN A 138 3.34 16.30 21.07
CA ASN A 138 2.99 17.44 20.22
C ASN A 138 1.93 17.05 19.16
N ARG A 139 1.37 18.06 18.46
CA ARG A 139 0.32 17.85 17.45
C ARG A 139 0.77 16.91 16.33
N LEU A 140 2.01 17.06 15.87
CA LEU A 140 2.62 16.26 14.80
C LEU A 140 2.65 14.77 15.17
N ASN A 141 3.27 14.42 16.29
CA ASN A 141 3.41 13.03 16.75
C ASN A 141 2.06 12.38 17.08
N ARG A 142 1.11 13.15 17.63
CA ARG A 142 -0.26 12.65 17.87
C ARG A 142 -0.97 12.33 16.55
N LYS A 143 -0.88 13.22 15.56
CA LYS A 143 -1.50 13.00 14.26
C LYS A 143 -0.86 11.83 13.51
N LEU A 144 0.47 11.71 13.54
CA LEU A 144 1.19 10.55 12.99
C LEU A 144 0.72 9.22 13.57
N LYS A 145 0.53 9.16 14.89
CA LYS A 145 0.01 7.95 15.57
C LYS A 145 -1.45 7.68 15.21
N SER A 146 -2.28 8.72 15.19
CA SER A 146 -3.70 8.61 14.83
C SER A 146 -3.89 8.11 13.41
N ASN A 147 -3.14 8.67 12.45
CA ASN A 147 -3.23 8.29 11.04
C ASN A 147 -2.71 6.87 10.80
N HIS A 148 -1.61 6.48 11.47
CA HIS A 148 -1.11 5.10 11.40
C HIS A 148 -2.15 4.10 11.94
N HIS A 149 -2.82 4.43 13.04
CA HIS A 149 -3.89 3.60 13.58
C HIS A 149 -5.11 3.54 12.65
N GLU A 150 -5.58 4.68 12.14
CA GLU A 150 -6.71 4.75 11.20
C GLU A 150 -6.44 3.93 9.94
N MET A 151 -5.22 4.01 9.39
CA MET A 151 -4.79 3.22 8.24
C MET A 151 -4.89 1.71 8.53
N GLY A 152 -4.38 1.26 9.68
CA GLY A 152 -4.46 -0.15 10.07
C GLY A 152 -5.90 -0.64 10.22
N GLU A 153 -6.78 0.16 10.82
CA GLU A 153 -8.20 -0.18 10.96
C GLU A 153 -8.93 -0.25 9.62
N LEU A 154 -8.61 0.63 8.67
CA LEU A 154 -9.19 0.58 7.32
C LEU A 154 -8.77 -0.69 6.56
N VAL A 155 -7.48 -1.01 6.56
CA VAL A 155 -6.96 -2.22 5.90
C VAL A 155 -7.56 -3.48 6.55
N LYS A 156 -7.60 -3.52 7.88
CA LYS A 156 -8.23 -4.61 8.64
C LYS A 156 -9.72 -4.76 8.30
N GLY A 157 -10.43 -3.65 8.15
CA GLY A 157 -11.82 -3.64 7.69
C GLY A 157 -12.00 -4.33 6.34
N ILE A 158 -11.14 -4.01 5.36
CA ILE A 158 -11.17 -4.63 4.02
C ILE A 158 -10.87 -6.14 4.11
N ILE A 159 -9.85 -6.53 4.89
CA ILE A 159 -9.49 -7.95 5.08
C ILE A 159 -10.66 -8.73 5.69
N ASN A 160 -11.28 -8.21 6.75
CA ASN A 160 -12.41 -8.85 7.42
C ASN A 160 -13.61 -9.04 6.48
N GLN A 161 -13.98 -7.99 5.73
CA GLN A 161 -15.05 -8.07 4.73
C GLN A 161 -14.79 -9.18 3.72
N ARG A 162 -13.53 -9.33 3.30
CA ARG A 162 -13.12 -10.35 2.34
C ARG A 162 -13.15 -11.76 2.94
N GLU A 163 -12.67 -11.94 4.17
CA GLU A 163 -12.76 -13.24 4.85
C GLU A 163 -14.19 -13.72 5.02
N GLU A 164 -15.12 -12.80 5.36
CA GLU A 164 -16.55 -13.11 5.46
C GLU A 164 -17.15 -13.51 4.12
N ALA A 165 -16.81 -12.78 3.05
CA ALA A 165 -17.27 -13.10 1.69
C ALA A 165 -16.81 -14.50 1.24
N LEU A 166 -15.59 -14.90 1.57
CA LEU A 166 -15.03 -16.22 1.25
C LEU A 166 -15.77 -17.37 1.98
N LYS A 167 -16.17 -17.16 3.25
CA LYS A 167 -16.94 -18.15 4.02
C LYS A 167 -18.33 -18.41 3.42
N VAL A 168 -18.94 -17.42 2.77
CA VAL A 168 -20.31 -17.48 2.22
C VAL A 168 -20.36 -18.15 0.82
N LYS A 169 -19.25 -18.70 0.31
CA LYS A 169 -19.16 -19.36 -1.02
C LYS A 169 -19.57 -18.49 -2.22
N LYS A 170 -19.65 -17.17 -2.06
CA LYS A 170 -19.55 -16.27 -3.23
C LYS A 170 -18.08 -16.19 -3.59
N ALA A 171 -17.67 -17.05 -4.53
CA ALA A 171 -16.44 -16.87 -5.30
C ALA A 171 -16.58 -15.57 -6.11
N SER A 172 -16.41 -14.44 -5.44
CA SER A 172 -16.04 -13.20 -6.08
C SER A 172 -14.63 -13.39 -6.60
N ASN A 173 -14.38 -13.05 -7.87
CA ASN A 173 -13.06 -13.08 -8.49
C ASN A 173 -12.01 -12.44 -7.56
N ASN A 174 -11.20 -13.26 -6.88
CA ASN A 174 -10.02 -12.84 -6.11
C ASN A 174 -8.87 -12.48 -7.07
N GLU A 175 -9.15 -11.68 -8.08
CA GLU A 175 -8.17 -11.31 -9.11
C GLU A 175 -7.39 -10.04 -8.74
N ASP A 176 -7.83 -9.32 -7.70
CA ASP A 176 -7.08 -8.19 -7.14
C ASP A 176 -5.90 -8.65 -6.25
N LEU A 177 -4.95 -7.74 -6.02
CA LEU A 177 -3.68 -8.08 -5.38
C LEU A 177 -3.86 -8.67 -3.98
N LEU A 178 -4.74 -8.07 -3.15
CA LEU A 178 -4.97 -8.56 -1.80
C LEU A 178 -5.65 -9.94 -1.83
N GLY A 179 -6.57 -10.19 -2.77
CA GLY A 179 -7.20 -11.50 -2.94
C GLY A 179 -6.17 -12.59 -3.27
N ILE A 180 -5.26 -12.31 -4.21
CA ILE A 180 -4.19 -13.24 -4.59
C ILE A 180 -3.20 -13.45 -3.42
N LEU A 181 -2.86 -12.39 -2.68
CA LEU A 181 -1.99 -12.47 -1.51
C LEU A 181 -2.59 -13.37 -0.42
N MET A 182 -3.87 -13.17 -0.10
CA MET A 182 -4.58 -13.99 0.88
C MET A 182 -4.69 -15.46 0.44
N GLU A 183 -4.93 -15.72 -0.85
CA GLU A 183 -4.96 -17.08 -1.39
C GLU A 183 -3.58 -17.77 -1.29
N SER A 184 -2.52 -17.05 -1.69
CA SER A 184 -1.13 -17.53 -1.58
C SER A 184 -0.75 -17.81 -0.12
N ASN A 185 -1.12 -16.92 0.79
CA ASN A 185 -0.89 -17.10 2.22
C ASN A 185 -1.62 -18.33 2.78
N HIS A 186 -2.88 -18.53 2.38
CA HIS A 186 -3.66 -19.68 2.82
C HIS A 186 -3.02 -21.01 2.37
N LYS A 187 -2.53 -21.07 1.11
CA LYS A 187 -1.81 -22.25 0.60
C LYS A 187 -0.53 -22.52 1.38
N GLU A 188 0.27 -21.48 1.66
CA GLU A 188 1.51 -21.64 2.43
C GLU A 188 1.24 -22.13 3.86
N ILE A 189 0.16 -21.67 4.51
CA ILE A 189 -0.26 -22.16 5.84
C ILE A 189 -0.65 -23.64 5.78
N GLN A 190 -1.42 -24.06 4.78
CA GLN A 190 -1.86 -25.46 4.64
C GLN A 190 -0.70 -26.41 4.36
N GLU A 191 0.29 -26.00 3.56
CA GLU A 191 1.39 -26.87 3.14
C GLU A 191 2.53 -26.94 4.17
N LYS A 192 2.80 -25.84 4.88
CA LYS A 192 4.04 -25.67 5.67
C LYS A 192 3.85 -25.12 7.07
N GLU A 193 2.62 -24.77 7.46
CA GLU A 193 2.31 -24.10 8.75
C GLU A 193 3.07 -22.78 8.98
N THR A 194 3.66 -22.17 7.93
CA THR A 194 4.51 -20.96 8.02
C THR A 194 3.98 -19.80 7.17
N GLY A 195 2.77 -19.33 7.47
CA GLY A 195 2.16 -18.18 6.80
C GLY A 195 2.48 -16.80 7.41
N MET A 196 1.85 -15.79 6.83
CA MET A 196 1.71 -14.44 7.39
C MET A 196 0.52 -14.39 8.35
N SER A 197 0.68 -13.73 9.50
CA SER A 197 -0.43 -13.36 10.36
C SER A 197 -1.29 -12.26 9.71
N VAL A 198 -2.49 -11.99 10.25
CA VAL A 198 -3.33 -10.88 9.77
C VAL A 198 -2.61 -9.54 9.94
N ASP A 199 -1.90 -9.34 11.05
CA ASP A 199 -1.12 -8.11 11.28
C ASP A 199 0.03 -7.99 10.26
N GLU A 200 0.71 -9.09 9.93
CA GLU A 200 1.71 -9.09 8.87
C GLU A 200 1.07 -8.76 7.51
N VAL A 201 -0.12 -9.28 7.19
CA VAL A 201 -0.85 -8.92 5.95
C VAL A 201 -1.29 -7.46 5.93
N ILE A 202 -1.63 -6.86 7.07
CA ILE A 202 -1.97 -5.43 7.17
C ILE A 202 -0.73 -4.55 6.93
N GLU A 203 0.43 -5.04 7.34
CA GLU A 203 1.71 -4.34 7.17
C GLU A 203 2.32 -4.46 5.77
N GLU A 204 1.83 -5.41 4.95
CA GLU A 204 2.21 -5.59 3.53
C GLU A 204 1.38 -4.74 2.55
#